data_AF-A0A535Z1V9-F1
#
_entry.id   AF-A0A535Z1V9-F1
#
_cell.length_a   1.000
_cell.length_b   1.000
_cell.length_c   1.000
_cell.angle_alpha   90.00
_cell.angle_beta   90.00
_cell.angle_gamma   90.00
#
_symmetry.space_group_name_H-M   'P 1'
#
loop_
_entity.id
_entity.type
_entity.pdbx_description
1 polymer ?
#
loop_
_entity_poly.entity_id
_entity_poly.type
_entity_poly.pdbx_seq_one_letter_code
_entity_poly.pdbx_strand_id
1 'polypeptide(L)'
;MTSMPAVVKATAAPGAEFDQVPIPEPEGRDVLIEVAASSICGTDVHIFDWNDWARRHIHPPRIFGHEVSGHVVAVGAEVDTLKPGTFVAAETHVIDHTCRQCRRGLYHLCENVKVLGVDRDGSFARYVLLPAENCWRNAPGLTPEVAALQEPFGNAVHAALAGPLRENAVTIFGLGPIGLCAVGIARAEGAAAVYGVEPNPYRRELAERMGATAVFGIFGRKIWDTWERTSHYLSSGKVDVSPLITHRFPLDDFQEAMAQMKSGRSGKVVLLPNSG
;
A
#
# COMPACT_ATOMS: atom_id res chain seq x y z
N MET A 1 -27.26 -25.48 -9.74
CA MET A 1 -25.93 -25.09 -9.29
C MET A 1 -26.09 -24.22 -8.06
N THR A 2 -25.31 -24.45 -7.01
CA THR A 2 -25.28 -23.57 -5.83
C THR A 2 -24.56 -22.26 -6.19
N SER A 3 -25.12 -21.13 -5.75
CA SER A 3 -24.54 -19.80 -5.96
C SER A 3 -24.11 -19.15 -4.65
N MET A 4 -23.27 -18.13 -4.75
CA MET A 4 -22.82 -17.29 -3.64
C MET A 4 -22.88 -15.80 -4.00
N PRO A 5 -23.07 -14.92 -3.00
CA PRO A 5 -22.89 -13.49 -3.21
C PRO A 5 -21.42 -13.14 -3.48
N ALA A 6 -21.18 -12.24 -4.44
CA ALA A 6 -19.88 -11.68 -4.75
C ALA A 6 -19.97 -10.24 -5.27
N VAL A 7 -18.88 -9.48 -5.13
CA VAL A 7 -18.67 -8.17 -5.78
C VAL A 7 -17.87 -8.38 -7.06
N VAL A 8 -18.48 -8.09 -8.19
CA VAL A 8 -17.97 -8.41 -9.52
C VAL A 8 -17.67 -7.12 -10.28
N LYS A 9 -16.45 -7.02 -10.79
CA LYS A 9 -16.12 -6.11 -11.89
C LYS A 9 -16.69 -6.70 -13.17
N ALA A 10 -17.96 -6.43 -13.45
CA ALA A 10 -18.68 -7.03 -14.58
C ALA A 10 -18.23 -6.47 -15.94
N THR A 11 -17.93 -5.16 -15.99
CA THR A 11 -17.58 -4.46 -17.23
C THR A 11 -16.33 -3.59 -17.08
N ALA A 12 -15.74 -3.21 -18.22
CA ALA A 12 -14.58 -2.34 -18.32
C ALA A 12 -14.96 -0.84 -18.14
N ALA A 13 -15.57 -0.51 -17.01
CA ALA A 13 -16.05 0.82 -16.65
C ALA A 13 -15.95 1.06 -15.13
N PRO A 14 -16.01 2.31 -14.62
CA PRO A 14 -16.05 2.58 -13.18
C PRO A 14 -17.20 1.86 -12.45
N GLY A 15 -16.99 1.53 -11.18
CA GLY A 15 -17.93 0.80 -10.32
C GLY A 15 -17.70 -0.72 -10.29
N ALA A 16 -18.58 -1.40 -9.55
CA ALA A 16 -18.68 -2.85 -9.44
C ALA A 16 -20.12 -3.23 -9.09
N GLU A 17 -20.50 -4.48 -9.34
CA GLU A 17 -21.84 -5.01 -9.13
C GLU A 17 -21.84 -6.04 -8.00
N PHE A 18 -22.91 -6.10 -7.22
CA PHE A 18 -23.13 -7.18 -6.26
C PHE A 18 -24.06 -8.22 -6.91
N ASP A 19 -23.59 -9.45 -7.09
CA ASP A 19 -24.28 -10.49 -7.86
C ASP A 19 -24.20 -11.88 -7.21
N GLN A 20 -24.99 -12.83 -7.72
CA GLN A 20 -24.94 -14.24 -7.39
C GLN A 20 -24.14 -15.01 -8.44
N VAL A 21 -22.99 -15.55 -8.04
CA VAL A 21 -22.07 -16.31 -8.91
C VAL A 21 -22.01 -17.79 -8.49
N PRO A 22 -21.68 -18.73 -9.38
CA PRO A 22 -21.47 -20.13 -8.99
C PRO A 22 -20.37 -20.27 -7.91
N ILE A 23 -20.56 -21.20 -6.98
CA ILE A 23 -19.50 -21.54 -6.01
C ILE A 23 -18.42 -22.35 -6.76
N PRO A 24 -17.13 -21.95 -6.70
CA PRO A 24 -16.06 -22.72 -7.33
C PRO A 24 -15.83 -24.04 -6.58
N GLU A 25 -15.50 -25.10 -7.32
CA GLU A 25 -15.15 -26.41 -6.76
C GLU A 25 -13.62 -26.55 -6.69
N PRO A 26 -13.05 -26.99 -5.55
CA PRO A 26 -11.61 -27.20 -5.46
C PRO A 26 -11.17 -28.46 -6.22
N GLU A 27 -10.19 -28.30 -7.11
CA GLU A 27 -9.56 -29.38 -7.87
C GLU A 27 -8.07 -29.48 -7.55
N GLY A 28 -7.47 -30.66 -7.76
CA GLY A 28 -6.03 -30.85 -7.56
C GLY A 28 -5.55 -30.37 -6.19
N ARG A 29 -4.74 -29.30 -6.19
CA ARG A 29 -4.13 -28.69 -5.00
C ARG A 29 -4.86 -27.44 -4.49
N ASP A 30 -6.03 -27.12 -5.03
CA ASP A 30 -6.81 -25.97 -4.59
C ASP A 30 -7.57 -26.26 -3.29
N VAL A 31 -7.87 -25.21 -2.54
CA VAL A 31 -8.72 -25.22 -1.37
C VAL A 31 -9.81 -24.17 -1.52
N LEU A 32 -11.00 -24.50 -1.04
CA LEU A 32 -12.13 -23.59 -0.97
C LEU A 32 -12.20 -23.02 0.45
N ILE A 33 -12.19 -21.70 0.56
CA ILE A 33 -12.24 -20.97 1.81
C ILE A 33 -13.60 -20.29 1.92
N GLU A 34 -14.33 -20.48 3.01
CA GLU A 34 -15.43 -19.58 3.38
C GLU A 34 -14.83 -18.33 4.02
N VAL A 35 -15.03 -17.20 3.36
CA VAL A 35 -14.46 -15.91 3.74
C VAL A 35 -15.08 -15.46 5.07
N ALA A 36 -14.23 -15.23 6.07
CA ALA A 36 -14.64 -14.67 7.35
C ALA A 36 -14.45 -13.15 7.39
N ALA A 37 -13.40 -12.65 6.75
CA ALA A 37 -13.18 -11.22 6.56
C ALA A 37 -12.33 -10.97 5.30
N SER A 38 -12.64 -9.87 4.61
CA SER A 38 -11.80 -9.31 3.57
C SER A 38 -11.57 -7.82 3.84
N SER A 39 -10.40 -7.31 3.47
CA SER A 39 -10.03 -5.90 3.62
C SER A 39 -9.87 -5.23 2.25
N ILE A 40 -9.94 -3.89 2.23
CA ILE A 40 -9.87 -3.07 1.01
C ILE A 40 -8.52 -2.38 0.95
N CYS A 41 -7.81 -2.59 -0.15
CA CYS A 41 -6.55 -1.94 -0.47
C CYS A 41 -6.71 -0.83 -1.51
N GLY A 42 -5.67 -0.01 -1.71
CA GLY A 42 -5.61 0.97 -2.79
C GLY A 42 -5.77 0.34 -4.18
N THR A 43 -5.31 -0.90 -4.36
CA THR A 43 -5.51 -1.68 -5.59
C THR A 43 -7.00 -1.88 -5.88
N ASP A 44 -7.82 -2.22 -4.89
CA ASP A 44 -9.26 -2.39 -5.08
C ASP A 44 -9.95 -1.08 -5.47
N VAL A 45 -9.46 0.06 -4.95
CA VAL A 45 -9.92 1.40 -5.36
C VAL A 45 -9.55 1.67 -6.82
N HIS A 46 -8.35 1.30 -7.27
CA HIS A 46 -7.97 1.40 -8.69
C HIS A 46 -8.90 0.58 -9.59
N ILE A 47 -9.23 -0.65 -9.18
CA ILE A 47 -10.17 -1.53 -9.88
C ILE A 47 -11.55 -0.87 -9.93
N PHE A 48 -12.07 -0.39 -8.80
CA PHE A 48 -13.38 0.25 -8.70
C PHE A 48 -13.46 1.50 -9.58
N ASP A 49 -12.52 2.44 -9.46
CA ASP A 49 -12.49 3.69 -10.24
C ASP A 49 -12.19 3.48 -11.73
N TRP A 50 -11.72 2.30 -12.12
CA TRP A 50 -11.34 1.95 -13.49
C TRP A 50 -10.29 2.89 -14.09
N ASN A 51 -9.25 3.19 -13.32
CA ASN A 51 -8.16 4.06 -13.76
C ASN A 51 -7.20 3.38 -14.76
N ASP A 52 -6.13 4.07 -15.18
CA ASP A 52 -5.15 3.53 -16.13
C ASP A 52 -4.48 2.23 -15.68
N TRP A 53 -4.28 2.05 -14.38
CA TRP A 53 -3.73 0.81 -13.86
C TRP A 53 -4.73 -0.33 -14.06
N ALA A 54 -5.98 -0.16 -13.63
CA ALA A 54 -7.01 -1.19 -13.76
C ALA A 54 -7.27 -1.59 -15.22
N ARG A 55 -7.32 -0.61 -16.12
CA ARG A 55 -7.47 -0.82 -17.58
C ARG A 55 -6.42 -1.76 -18.19
N ARG A 56 -5.22 -1.84 -17.59
CA ARG A 56 -4.10 -2.65 -18.10
C ARG A 56 -4.01 -4.03 -17.46
N HIS A 57 -4.58 -4.21 -16.26
CA HIS A 57 -4.37 -5.43 -15.47
C HIS A 57 -5.64 -6.26 -15.27
N ILE A 58 -6.82 -5.65 -15.32
CA ILE A 58 -8.09 -6.33 -15.05
C ILE A 58 -8.79 -6.71 -16.34
N HIS A 59 -9.22 -7.97 -16.42
CA HIS A 59 -10.01 -8.51 -17.52
C HIS A 59 -11.39 -8.93 -16.98
N PRO A 60 -12.42 -8.07 -17.10
CA PRO A 60 -13.78 -8.40 -16.70
C PRO A 60 -14.36 -9.59 -17.48
N PRO A 61 -15.24 -10.42 -16.87
CA PRO A 61 -15.72 -10.34 -15.49
C PRO A 61 -14.66 -10.83 -14.47
N ARG A 62 -14.57 -10.15 -13.33
CA ARG A 62 -13.62 -10.49 -12.26
C ARG A 62 -14.21 -10.20 -10.88
N ILE A 63 -14.18 -11.17 -9.97
CA ILE A 63 -14.33 -10.89 -8.53
C ILE A 63 -12.99 -10.36 -8.04
N PHE A 64 -12.97 -9.19 -7.40
CA PHE A 64 -11.74 -8.59 -6.86
C PHE A 64 -11.66 -8.74 -5.34
N GLY A 65 -10.68 -8.11 -4.69
CA GLY A 65 -10.33 -8.34 -3.30
C GLY A 65 -9.24 -9.41 -3.14
N HIS A 66 -8.22 -9.10 -2.35
CA HIS A 66 -7.03 -9.95 -2.18
C HIS A 66 -6.55 -10.06 -0.73
N GLU A 67 -6.99 -9.16 0.15
CA GLU A 67 -6.69 -9.23 1.58
C GLU A 67 -7.78 -10.07 2.26
N VAL A 68 -7.49 -11.31 2.67
CA VAL A 68 -8.53 -12.26 3.11
C VAL A 68 -8.11 -13.14 4.29
N SER A 69 -9.07 -13.43 5.15
CA SER A 69 -9.04 -14.55 6.08
C SER A 69 -10.35 -15.34 6.05
N GLY A 70 -10.28 -16.61 6.42
CA GLY A 70 -11.45 -17.48 6.39
C GLY A 70 -11.15 -18.89 6.86
N HIS A 71 -12.16 -19.75 6.72
CA HIS A 71 -12.07 -21.14 7.11
C HIS A 71 -12.08 -22.03 5.88
N VAL A 72 -11.13 -22.96 5.79
CA VAL A 72 -11.16 -23.99 4.76
C VAL A 72 -12.45 -24.80 4.91
N VAL A 73 -13.23 -24.94 3.83
CA VAL A 73 -14.49 -25.72 3.83
C VAL A 73 -14.42 -26.95 2.93
N ALA A 74 -13.57 -26.92 1.91
CA ALA A 74 -13.28 -28.07 1.05
C ALA A 74 -11.85 -28.00 0.52
N VAL A 75 -11.31 -29.15 0.12
CA VAL A 75 -9.95 -29.27 -0.41
C VAL A 75 -9.95 -30.19 -1.63
N GLY A 76 -9.06 -29.92 -2.59
CA GLY A 76 -8.84 -30.77 -3.75
C GLY A 76 -8.17 -32.10 -3.37
N ALA A 77 -8.21 -33.06 -4.29
CA ALA A 77 -7.77 -34.43 -4.05
C ALA A 77 -6.26 -34.58 -3.75
N GLU A 78 -5.44 -33.59 -4.10
CA GLU A 78 -3.98 -33.60 -3.88
C GLU A 78 -3.56 -32.80 -2.64
N VAL A 79 -4.49 -32.28 -1.85
CA VAL A 79 -4.17 -31.48 -0.66
C VAL A 79 -4.09 -32.36 0.59
N ASP A 80 -2.92 -32.42 1.21
CA ASP A 80 -2.67 -33.10 2.49
C ASP A 80 -2.22 -32.14 3.62
N THR A 81 -1.90 -30.89 3.29
CA THR A 81 -1.38 -29.87 4.23
C THR A 81 -2.48 -29.16 5.02
N LEU A 82 -3.71 -29.15 4.52
CA LEU A 82 -4.87 -28.43 5.06
C LEU A 82 -6.10 -29.33 5.09
N LYS A 83 -7.02 -29.01 6.00
CA LYS A 83 -8.29 -29.73 6.15
C LYS A 83 -9.44 -28.77 6.44
N PRO A 84 -10.69 -29.14 6.15
CA PRO A 84 -11.86 -28.35 6.54
C PRO A 84 -11.83 -27.93 8.01
N GLY A 85 -12.27 -26.71 8.30
CA GLY A 85 -12.22 -26.06 9.61
C GLY A 85 -10.89 -25.34 9.92
N THR A 86 -9.86 -25.47 9.08
CA THR A 86 -8.60 -24.75 9.31
C THR A 86 -8.80 -23.25 9.08
N PHE A 87 -8.51 -22.42 10.08
CA PHE A 87 -8.53 -20.97 9.96
C PHE A 87 -7.24 -20.46 9.30
N VAL A 88 -7.39 -19.73 8.20
CA VAL A 88 -6.29 -19.29 7.33
C VAL A 88 -6.39 -17.81 6.97
N ALA A 89 -5.25 -17.21 6.69
CA ALA A 89 -5.14 -16.05 5.80
C ALA A 89 -4.50 -16.49 4.48
N ALA A 90 -4.41 -15.59 3.50
CA ALA A 90 -3.85 -15.93 2.19
C ALA A 90 -2.67 -15.04 1.80
N GLU A 91 -1.68 -15.67 1.16
CA GLU A 91 -0.72 -15.00 0.29
C GLU A 91 -1.38 -14.78 -1.08
N THR A 92 -1.45 -13.52 -1.51
CA THR A 92 -2.09 -13.07 -2.76
C THR A 92 -1.40 -13.61 -4.01
N HIS A 93 -0.07 -13.77 -3.97
CA HIS A 93 0.74 -14.08 -5.14
C HIS A 93 0.84 -15.58 -5.38
N VAL A 94 0.13 -16.08 -6.39
CA VAL A 94 0.25 -17.46 -6.87
C VAL A 94 1.44 -17.54 -7.83
N ILE A 95 2.48 -18.23 -7.41
CA ILE A 95 3.75 -18.35 -8.14
C ILE A 95 3.76 -19.57 -9.08
N ASP A 96 4.67 -19.57 -10.06
CA ASP A 96 4.71 -20.59 -11.11
C ASP A 96 5.66 -21.77 -10.83
N HIS A 97 6.52 -21.64 -9.82
CA HIS A 97 7.62 -22.56 -9.46
C HIS A 97 8.64 -22.90 -10.57
N THR A 98 8.53 -22.31 -11.76
CA THR A 98 9.25 -22.75 -12.95
C THR A 98 10.14 -21.68 -13.55
N CYS A 99 9.83 -20.39 -13.37
CA CYS A 99 10.65 -19.28 -13.88
C CYS A 99 11.99 -19.14 -13.17
N ARG A 100 12.86 -18.29 -13.72
CA ARG A 100 14.22 -18.05 -13.20
C ARG A 100 14.19 -17.53 -11.76
N GLN A 101 13.26 -16.64 -11.40
CA GLN A 101 13.21 -16.07 -10.05
C GLN A 101 12.75 -17.10 -9.02
N CYS A 102 11.73 -17.91 -9.35
CA CYS A 102 11.27 -19.01 -8.50
C CYS A 102 12.40 -20.01 -8.20
N ARG A 103 13.20 -20.40 -9.20
CA ARG A 103 14.35 -21.31 -8.99
C ARG A 103 15.44 -20.73 -8.09
N ARG A 104 15.47 -19.41 -7.89
CA ARG A 104 16.40 -18.72 -6.99
C ARG A 104 15.81 -18.49 -5.59
N GLY A 105 14.57 -18.93 -5.34
CA GLY A 105 13.84 -18.61 -4.10
C GLY A 105 13.34 -17.17 -4.03
N LEU A 106 13.44 -16.39 -5.13
CA LEU A 106 12.95 -15.01 -5.21
C LEU A 106 11.49 -15.00 -5.68
N TYR A 107 10.62 -15.70 -4.95
CA TYR A 107 9.23 -15.96 -5.33
C TYR A 107 8.39 -14.68 -5.50
N HIS A 108 8.66 -13.66 -4.69
CA HIS A 108 8.04 -12.33 -4.79
C HIS A 108 8.37 -11.59 -6.11
N LEU A 109 9.32 -12.10 -6.90
CA LEU A 109 9.67 -11.61 -8.23
C LEU A 109 9.29 -12.60 -9.34
N CYS A 110 8.39 -13.56 -9.07
CA CYS A 110 7.96 -14.54 -10.05
C CYS A 110 7.52 -13.87 -11.36
N GLU A 111 8.11 -14.29 -12.48
CA GLU A 111 7.90 -13.69 -13.81
C GLU A 111 6.50 -13.99 -14.37
N ASN A 112 5.87 -15.06 -13.89
CA ASN A 112 4.54 -15.52 -14.31
C ASN A 112 3.52 -15.51 -13.16
N VAL A 113 3.70 -14.61 -12.18
CA VAL A 113 2.82 -14.50 -11.01
C VAL A 113 1.36 -14.28 -11.42
N LYS A 114 0.44 -14.87 -10.67
CA LYS A 114 -0.99 -14.60 -10.74
C LYS A 114 -1.47 -14.05 -9.41
N VAL A 115 -2.10 -12.89 -9.44
CA VAL A 115 -2.52 -12.15 -8.25
C VAL A 115 -4.00 -12.42 -8.00
N LEU A 116 -4.34 -12.88 -6.79
CA LEU A 116 -5.72 -13.04 -6.33
C LEU A 116 -6.49 -11.72 -6.48
N GLY A 117 -7.74 -11.77 -6.94
CA GLY A 117 -8.57 -10.58 -7.16
C GLY A 117 -8.16 -9.70 -8.34
N VAL A 118 -7.11 -10.04 -9.07
CA VAL A 118 -6.63 -9.33 -10.27
C VAL A 118 -6.63 -10.28 -11.47
N ASP A 119 -5.75 -11.29 -11.44
CA ASP A 119 -5.62 -12.29 -12.50
C ASP A 119 -6.56 -13.48 -12.32
N ARG A 120 -7.06 -13.68 -11.10
CA ARG A 120 -7.96 -14.76 -10.68
C ARG A 120 -9.05 -14.18 -9.77
N ASP A 121 -10.17 -14.87 -9.63
CA ASP A 121 -11.27 -14.39 -8.79
C ASP A 121 -10.87 -14.31 -7.32
N GLY A 122 -11.22 -13.18 -6.71
CA GLY A 122 -10.77 -12.74 -5.41
C GLY A 122 -11.74 -12.99 -4.26
N SER A 123 -11.46 -12.32 -3.14
CA SER A 123 -12.07 -12.56 -1.84
C SER A 123 -13.29 -11.69 -1.52
N PHE A 124 -13.71 -10.78 -2.39
CA PHE A 124 -15.00 -10.09 -2.22
C PHE A 124 -16.16 -10.99 -2.64
N ALA A 125 -16.23 -12.17 -2.04
CA ALA A 125 -17.25 -13.19 -2.23
C ALA A 125 -17.42 -14.01 -0.95
N ARG A 126 -18.49 -14.81 -0.85
CA ARG A 126 -18.65 -15.73 0.29
C ARG A 126 -17.60 -16.82 0.33
N TYR A 127 -17.18 -17.31 -0.84
CA TYR A 127 -16.12 -18.31 -0.96
C TYR A 127 -15.06 -17.84 -1.95
N VAL A 128 -13.81 -18.22 -1.67
CA VAL A 128 -12.66 -17.95 -2.55
C VAL A 128 -11.85 -19.23 -2.74
N LEU A 129 -11.36 -19.44 -3.96
CA LEU A 129 -10.56 -20.60 -4.34
C LEU A 129 -9.09 -20.20 -4.48
N LEU A 130 -8.20 -20.92 -3.81
CA LEU A 130 -6.76 -20.66 -3.82
C LEU A 130 -5.96 -21.97 -3.76
N PRO A 131 -4.73 -22.02 -4.28
CA PRO A 131 -3.83 -23.13 -4.01
C PRO A 131 -3.59 -23.30 -2.51
N ALA A 132 -3.49 -24.54 -2.04
CA ALA A 132 -3.22 -24.85 -0.63
C ALA A 132 -1.93 -24.19 -0.11
N GLU A 133 -0.92 -24.03 -0.97
CA GLU A 133 0.36 -23.38 -0.62
C GLU A 133 0.23 -21.88 -0.35
N ASN A 134 -0.80 -21.23 -0.90
CA ASN A 134 -1.09 -19.82 -0.65
C ASN A 134 -1.81 -19.59 0.67
N CYS A 135 -2.22 -20.65 1.37
CA CYS A 135 -3.02 -20.54 2.59
C CYS A 135 -2.13 -20.63 3.83
N TRP A 136 -2.02 -19.52 4.56
CA TRP A 136 -1.27 -19.44 5.81
C TRP A 136 -2.15 -19.80 7.00
N ARG A 137 -1.78 -20.85 7.74
CA ARG A 137 -2.51 -21.27 8.94
C ARG A 137 -2.31 -20.26 10.06
N ASN A 138 -3.40 -19.68 10.54
CA ASN A 138 -3.36 -18.70 11.62
C ASN A 138 -3.17 -19.37 12.98
N ALA A 139 -2.48 -18.68 13.88
CA ALA A 139 -2.44 -19.07 15.28
C ALA A 139 -3.84 -18.89 15.93
N PRO A 140 -4.19 -19.71 16.94
CA PRO A 140 -5.41 -19.51 17.71
C PRO A 140 -5.46 -18.11 18.32
N GLY A 141 -6.62 -17.45 18.25
CA GLY A 141 -6.87 -16.17 18.91
C GLY A 141 -6.76 -14.92 18.02
N LEU A 142 -6.28 -15.03 16.78
CA LEU A 142 -6.43 -13.94 15.80
C LEU A 142 -7.91 -13.80 15.42
N THR A 143 -8.44 -12.58 15.43
CA THR A 143 -9.77 -12.33 14.86
C THR A 143 -9.69 -12.38 13.33
N PRO A 144 -10.78 -12.73 12.63
CA PRO A 144 -10.84 -12.70 11.17
C PRO A 144 -10.35 -11.38 10.57
N GLU A 145 -10.75 -10.25 11.14
CA GLU A 145 -10.40 -8.92 10.63
C GLU A 145 -8.89 -8.68 10.70
N VAL A 146 -8.25 -9.00 11.84
CA VAL A 146 -6.79 -8.86 11.98
C VAL A 146 -6.06 -9.85 11.07
N ALA A 147 -6.57 -11.07 10.94
CA ALA A 147 -5.97 -12.08 10.08
C ALA A 147 -6.01 -11.67 8.60
N ALA A 148 -7.07 -10.97 8.15
CA ALA A 148 -7.18 -10.49 6.77
C ALA A 148 -6.15 -9.38 6.46
N LEU A 149 -5.72 -8.63 7.48
CA LEU A 149 -4.68 -7.61 7.35
C LEU A 149 -3.26 -8.17 7.26
N GLN A 150 -3.05 -9.49 7.35
CA GLN A 150 -1.70 -10.07 7.27
C GLN A 150 -1.04 -9.82 5.90
N GLU A 151 -1.81 -9.73 4.83
CA GLU A 151 -1.30 -9.42 3.49
C GLU A 151 -0.68 -8.00 3.42
N PRO A 152 -1.40 -6.90 3.74
CA PRO A 152 -0.81 -5.57 3.71
C PRO A 152 0.22 -5.38 4.82
N PHE A 153 0.05 -6.09 5.94
CA PHE A 153 1.05 -6.10 7.01
C PHE A 153 2.37 -6.73 6.53
N GLY A 154 2.32 -7.79 5.72
CA GLY A 154 3.48 -8.42 5.10
C GLY A 154 4.29 -7.45 4.24
N ASN A 155 3.61 -6.59 3.47
CA ASN A 155 4.27 -5.50 2.73
C ASN A 155 5.03 -4.54 3.66
N ALA A 156 4.43 -4.18 4.79
CA ALA A 156 5.07 -3.33 5.79
C ALA A 156 6.27 -4.03 6.47
N VAL A 157 6.16 -5.33 6.77
CA VAL A 157 7.25 -6.14 7.32
C VAL A 157 8.43 -6.19 6.35
N HIS A 158 8.17 -6.50 5.07
CA HIS A 158 9.20 -6.55 4.05
C HIS A 158 9.95 -5.22 3.92
N ALA A 159 9.21 -4.10 3.88
CA ALA A 159 9.81 -2.78 3.75
C ALA A 159 10.57 -2.33 5.01
N ALA A 160 9.98 -2.53 6.19
CA ALA A 160 10.58 -2.06 7.45
C ALA A 160 11.85 -2.84 7.81
N LEU A 161 11.87 -4.16 7.58
CA LEU A 161 13.01 -5.02 7.92
C LEU A 161 14.12 -5.02 6.86
N ALA A 162 13.96 -4.27 5.76
CA ALA A 162 15.02 -4.11 4.75
C ALA A 162 16.23 -3.33 5.27
N GLY A 163 16.07 -2.59 6.37
CA GLY A 163 17.13 -1.82 7.02
C GLY A 163 17.20 -2.05 8.53
N PRO A 164 18.24 -1.53 9.19
CA PRO A 164 18.37 -1.64 10.64
C PRO A 164 17.31 -0.78 11.35
N LEU A 165 16.58 -1.39 12.29
CA LEU A 165 15.56 -0.71 13.10
C LEU A 165 16.01 -0.55 14.56
N ARG A 166 16.49 -1.63 15.17
CA ARG A 166 16.85 -1.66 16.59
C ARG A 166 17.83 -0.54 16.95
N GLU A 167 17.54 0.19 18.03
CA GLU A 167 18.34 1.30 18.56
C GLU A 167 18.51 2.50 17.60
N ASN A 168 17.89 2.47 16.42
CA ASN A 168 17.94 3.57 15.46
C ASN A 168 16.72 4.48 15.59
N ALA A 169 16.89 5.74 15.17
CA ALA A 169 15.76 6.64 14.91
C ALA A 169 15.26 6.42 13.49
N VAL A 170 14.00 6.03 13.35
CA VAL A 170 13.37 5.67 12.08
C VAL A 170 12.40 6.77 11.67
N THR A 171 12.44 7.20 10.41
CA THR A 171 11.44 8.15 9.87
C THR A 171 10.64 7.48 8.76
N ILE A 172 9.31 7.54 8.85
CA ILE A 172 8.37 7.00 7.87
C ILE A 172 7.70 8.15 7.12
N PHE A 173 7.86 8.16 5.79
CA PHE A 173 7.23 9.14 4.91
C PHE A 173 5.92 8.57 4.36
N GLY A 174 4.79 9.18 4.75
CA GLY A 174 3.45 8.70 4.43
C GLY A 174 2.95 7.66 5.43
N LEU A 175 1.83 7.94 6.07
CA LEU A 175 1.19 7.11 7.10
C LEU A 175 -0.19 6.64 6.64
N GLY A 176 -0.26 6.14 5.39
CA GLY A 176 -1.34 5.27 4.96
C GLY A 176 -1.30 3.92 5.70
N PRO A 177 -2.21 2.97 5.40
CA PRO A 177 -2.29 1.69 6.11
C PRO A 177 -0.95 0.95 6.25
N ILE A 178 -0.15 0.85 5.18
CA ILE A 178 1.17 0.21 5.21
C ILE A 178 2.16 0.99 6.09
N GLY A 179 2.19 2.33 5.97
CA GLY A 179 3.06 3.18 6.79
C GLY A 179 2.71 3.11 8.28
N LEU A 180 1.42 2.99 8.61
CA LEU A 180 0.94 2.77 9.97
C LEU A 180 1.38 1.41 10.51
N CYS A 181 1.30 0.35 9.70
CA CYS A 181 1.87 -0.96 10.07
C CYS A 181 3.38 -0.86 10.33
N ALA A 182 4.12 -0.14 9.47
CA ALA A 182 5.55 0.08 9.63
C ALA A 182 5.91 0.82 10.92
N VAL A 183 5.06 1.76 11.40
CA VAL A 183 5.24 2.38 12.72
C VAL A 183 5.21 1.32 13.82
N GLY A 184 4.19 0.47 13.82
CA GLY A 184 4.05 -0.61 14.80
C GLY A 184 5.22 -1.59 14.77
N ILE A 185 5.65 -1.99 13.56
CA ILE A 185 6.80 -2.89 13.35
C ILE A 185 8.09 -2.26 13.87
N ALA A 186 8.38 -1.01 13.51
CA ALA A 186 9.58 -0.32 13.98
C ALA A 186 9.64 -0.25 15.52
N ARG A 187 8.50 -0.05 16.17
CA ARG A 187 8.41 -0.08 17.65
C ARG A 187 8.65 -1.48 18.21
N ALA A 188 8.04 -2.51 17.62
CA ALA A 188 8.21 -3.89 18.06
C ALA A 188 9.66 -4.38 17.91
N GLU A 189 10.35 -3.93 16.86
CA GLU A 189 11.76 -4.27 16.57
C GLU A 189 12.77 -3.45 17.41
N GLY A 190 12.28 -2.57 18.29
CA GLY A 190 13.11 -1.84 19.25
C GLY A 190 13.78 -0.60 18.67
N ALA A 191 13.16 0.07 17.70
CA ALA A 191 13.60 1.40 17.29
C ALA A 191 13.64 2.37 18.48
N ALA A 192 14.71 3.16 18.59
CA ALA A 192 14.88 4.14 19.67
C ALA A 192 13.86 5.28 19.58
N ALA A 193 13.50 5.68 18.36
CA ALA A 193 12.45 6.63 18.08
C ALA A 193 11.82 6.33 16.71
N VAL A 194 10.52 6.62 16.57
CA VAL A 194 9.77 6.46 15.31
C VAL A 194 9.10 7.78 14.96
N TYR A 195 9.58 8.44 13.91
CA TYR A 195 9.05 9.69 13.40
C TYR A 195 8.17 9.44 12.17
N GLY A 196 7.09 10.20 12.02
CA GLY A 196 6.23 10.14 10.85
C GLY A 196 6.13 11.50 10.14
N VAL A 197 6.03 11.48 8.81
CA VAL A 197 5.64 12.66 8.00
C VAL A 197 4.32 12.35 7.32
N GLU A 198 3.25 13.02 7.73
CA GLU A 198 1.91 12.75 7.22
C GLU A 198 1.04 14.02 7.22
N PRO A 199 0.54 14.45 6.04
CA PRO A 199 -0.36 15.58 5.94
C PRO A 199 -1.74 15.32 6.60
N ASN A 200 -2.31 14.13 6.50
CA ASN A 200 -3.65 13.89 7.03
C ASN A 200 -3.65 13.80 8.59
N PRO A 201 -4.33 14.72 9.31
CA PRO A 201 -4.38 14.70 10.78
C PRO A 201 -4.91 13.38 11.35
N TYR A 202 -5.92 12.78 10.73
CA TYR A 202 -6.50 11.51 11.19
C TYR A 202 -5.47 10.37 11.18
N ARG A 203 -4.63 10.33 10.13
CA ARG A 203 -3.55 9.34 10.02
C ARG A 203 -2.42 9.60 11.01
N ARG A 204 -2.16 10.87 11.38
CA ARG A 204 -1.19 11.19 12.45
C ARG A 204 -1.63 10.64 13.80
N GLU A 205 -2.90 10.82 14.15
CA GLU A 205 -3.45 10.28 15.40
C GLU A 205 -3.40 8.75 15.43
N LEU A 206 -3.66 8.09 14.29
CA LEU A 206 -3.47 6.64 14.18
C LEU A 206 -2.01 6.23 14.41
N ALA A 207 -1.06 6.94 13.79
CA ALA A 207 0.36 6.65 13.97
C ALA A 207 0.81 6.80 15.43
N GLU A 208 0.34 7.83 16.14
CA GLU A 208 0.59 8.01 17.56
C GLU A 208 0.04 6.83 18.39
N ARG A 209 -1.20 6.37 18.10
CA ARG A 209 -1.78 5.17 18.73
C ARG A 209 -0.99 3.90 18.42
N MET A 210 -0.36 3.83 17.25
CA MET A 210 0.52 2.71 16.86
C MET A 210 1.94 2.83 17.42
N GLY A 211 2.25 3.89 18.18
CA GLY A 211 3.50 4.05 18.91
C GLY A 211 4.52 4.97 18.25
N ALA A 212 4.12 5.80 17.28
CA ALA A 212 4.99 6.86 16.78
C ALA A 212 5.43 7.80 17.92
N THR A 213 6.70 8.17 17.92
CA THR A 213 7.31 9.10 18.88
C THR A 213 6.91 10.54 18.61
N ALA A 214 6.90 10.96 17.34
CA ALA A 214 6.31 12.22 16.91
C ALA A 214 5.92 12.16 15.43
N VAL A 215 4.86 12.86 15.06
CA VAL A 215 4.38 12.89 13.68
C VAL A 215 4.21 14.34 13.22
N PHE A 216 4.78 14.65 12.05
CA PHE A 216 4.82 15.99 11.50
C PHE A 216 3.90 16.10 10.28
N GLY A 217 2.94 17.02 10.36
CA GLY A 217 2.19 17.50 9.20
C GLY A 217 2.69 18.88 8.81
N ILE A 218 3.32 19.01 7.65
CA ILE A 218 3.83 20.31 7.18
C ILE A 218 2.78 20.92 6.25
N PHE A 219 2.10 21.97 6.71
CA PHE A 219 1.18 22.75 5.89
C PHE A 219 1.34 24.23 6.11
N GLY A 220 1.54 24.94 5.00
CA GLY A 220 1.58 26.39 5.00
C GLY A 220 2.50 26.94 6.08
N ARG A 221 2.03 27.98 6.76
CA ARG A 221 2.74 28.66 7.84
C ARG A 221 1.75 29.07 8.92
N LYS A 222 2.17 29.09 10.17
CA LYS A 222 1.43 29.80 11.21
C LYS A 222 1.58 31.30 10.94
N ILE A 223 0.46 31.94 10.61
CA ILE A 223 0.46 33.34 10.20
C ILE A 223 0.96 34.21 11.35
N TRP A 224 1.85 35.13 10.99
CA TRP A 224 2.71 35.96 11.83
C TRP A 224 3.81 35.21 12.60
N ASP A 225 3.50 34.23 13.44
CA ASP A 225 4.52 33.51 14.24
C ASP A 225 5.69 32.97 13.39
N THR A 226 5.37 32.39 12.23
CA THR A 226 6.39 31.83 11.33
C THR A 226 7.12 32.94 10.56
N TRP A 227 6.43 34.05 10.23
CA TRP A 227 7.02 35.19 9.54
C TRP A 227 8.02 35.94 10.41
N GLU A 228 7.70 36.15 11.69
CA GLU A 228 8.61 36.78 12.66
C GLU A 228 9.90 35.97 12.81
N ARG A 229 9.79 34.65 12.98
CA ARG A 229 10.95 33.74 13.03
C ARG A 229 11.74 33.75 11.72
N THR A 230 11.05 33.75 10.57
CA THR A 230 11.69 33.83 9.25
C THR A 230 12.51 35.10 9.12
N SER A 231 11.93 36.25 9.47
CA SER A 231 12.62 37.55 9.46
C SER A 231 13.85 37.53 10.37
N HIS A 232 13.73 36.97 11.58
CA HIS A 232 14.87 36.82 12.49
C HIS A 232 16.00 35.97 11.89
N TYR A 233 15.71 34.80 11.32
CA TYR A 233 16.73 33.94 10.74
C TYR A 233 17.48 34.62 9.58
N LEU A 234 16.75 35.30 8.71
CA LEU A 234 17.33 35.97 7.54
C LEU A 234 18.12 37.23 7.92
N SER A 235 17.54 38.10 8.75
CA SER A 235 18.20 39.37 9.13
C SER A 235 19.41 39.18 10.04
N SER A 236 19.41 38.14 10.89
CA SER A 236 20.56 37.82 11.75
C SER A 236 21.71 37.12 11.03
N GLY A 237 21.50 36.67 9.78
CA GLY A 237 22.48 35.86 9.04
C GLY A 237 22.69 34.45 9.60
N LYS A 238 21.89 34.01 10.59
CA LYS A 238 21.96 32.64 11.14
C LYS A 238 21.70 31.57 10.09
N VAL A 239 20.95 31.91 9.04
CA VAL A 239 20.72 31.05 7.88
C VAL A 239 20.94 31.89 6.63
N ASP A 240 22.00 31.60 5.87
CA ASP A 240 22.21 32.19 4.55
C ASP A 240 21.48 31.38 3.48
N VAL A 241 20.46 31.99 2.87
CA VAL A 241 19.66 31.39 1.79
C VAL A 241 20.09 31.85 0.40
N SER A 242 21.10 32.72 0.30
CA SER A 242 21.60 33.27 -0.97
C SER A 242 21.98 32.19 -1.99
N PRO A 243 22.59 31.04 -1.61
CA PRO A 243 22.88 29.95 -2.54
C PRO A 243 21.65 29.33 -3.21
N LEU A 244 20.45 29.46 -2.61
CA LEU A 244 19.22 29.01 -3.27
C LEU A 244 18.87 29.87 -4.49
N ILE A 245 19.30 31.13 -4.54
CA ILE A 245 19.03 32.04 -5.66
C ILE A 245 20.00 31.73 -6.81
N THR A 246 19.66 30.71 -7.56
CA THR A 246 20.46 30.21 -8.68
C THR A 246 20.36 31.06 -9.94
N HIS A 247 19.23 31.74 -10.16
CA HIS A 247 18.98 32.52 -11.37
C HIS A 247 18.25 33.82 -11.04
N ARG A 248 18.57 34.88 -11.79
CA ARG A 248 17.92 36.18 -11.75
C ARG A 248 17.59 36.58 -13.17
N PHE A 249 16.35 36.98 -13.40
CA PHE A 249 15.86 37.46 -14.69
C PHE A 249 15.22 38.85 -14.50
N PRO A 250 15.33 39.75 -15.47
CA PRO A 250 14.38 40.84 -15.63
C PRO A 250 12.93 40.32 -15.63
N LEU A 251 11.98 41.14 -15.20
CA LEU A 251 10.57 40.72 -15.14
C LEU A 251 9.97 40.44 -16.52
N ASP A 252 10.42 41.12 -17.57
CA ASP A 252 10.02 40.91 -18.96
C ASP A 252 10.51 39.57 -19.54
N ASP A 253 11.58 39.00 -19.00
CA ASP A 253 12.07 37.64 -19.30
C ASP A 253 11.34 36.54 -18.48
N PHE A 254 10.07 36.78 -18.14
CA PHE A 254 9.28 35.85 -17.31
C PHE A 254 9.13 34.46 -17.94
N GLN A 255 9.08 34.37 -19.27
CA GLN A 255 8.92 33.10 -19.98
C GLN A 255 10.16 32.23 -19.82
N GLU A 256 11.34 32.82 -19.98
CA GLU A 256 12.64 32.19 -19.77
C GLU A 256 12.80 31.76 -18.31
N ALA A 257 12.43 32.62 -17.37
CA ALA A 257 12.45 32.32 -15.94
C ALA A 257 11.57 31.10 -15.59
N MET A 258 10.37 31.03 -16.17
CA MET A 258 9.44 29.90 -15.99
C MET A 258 9.97 28.62 -16.64
N ALA A 259 10.56 28.72 -17.85
CA ALA A 259 11.19 27.58 -18.52
C ALA A 259 12.35 27.03 -17.68
N GLN A 260 13.18 27.92 -17.10
CA GLN A 260 14.27 27.52 -16.22
C GLN A 260 13.76 26.79 -14.98
N MET A 261 12.72 27.31 -14.31
CA MET A 261 12.12 26.66 -13.13
C MET A 261 11.54 25.28 -13.47
N LYS A 262 10.82 25.17 -14.59
CA LYS A 262 10.23 23.90 -15.07
C LYS A 262 11.29 22.86 -15.47
N SER A 263 12.50 23.29 -15.81
CA SER A 263 13.59 22.37 -16.15
C SER A 263 14.06 21.53 -14.97
N GLY A 264 13.73 21.91 -13.72
CA GLY A 264 14.21 21.26 -12.50
C GLY A 264 15.67 21.56 -12.16
N ARG A 265 16.39 22.31 -13.00
CA ARG A 265 17.80 22.70 -12.82
C ARG A 265 17.94 24.09 -12.21
N SER A 266 17.22 24.36 -11.13
CA SER A 266 17.27 25.63 -10.38
C SER A 266 16.89 25.43 -8.92
N GLY A 267 17.44 26.23 -8.01
CA GLY A 267 16.96 26.31 -6.62
C GLY A 267 15.73 27.23 -6.53
N LYS A 268 15.99 28.53 -6.61
CA LYS A 268 15.02 29.62 -6.78
C LYS A 268 15.43 30.49 -7.96
N VAL A 269 14.40 30.92 -8.69
CA VAL A 269 14.48 31.89 -9.77
C VAL A 269 13.85 33.18 -9.25
N VAL A 270 14.58 34.28 -9.32
CA VAL A 270 14.13 35.60 -8.85
C VAL A 270 13.89 36.49 -10.07
N LEU A 271 12.73 37.13 -10.09
CA LEU A 271 12.38 38.14 -11.09
C LEU A 271 12.65 39.52 -10.52
N LEU A 272 13.33 40.36 -11.28
CA LEU A 272 13.72 41.71 -10.90
C LEU A 272 12.93 42.71 -11.77
N PRO A 273 11.93 43.42 -11.22
CA PRO A 273 11.05 44.29 -12.00
C PRO A 273 11.75 45.54 -12.56
N ASN A 274 12.86 45.94 -11.95
CA ASN A 274 13.57 47.19 -12.26
C ASN A 274 15.03 46.94 -12.69
N SER A 275 15.36 45.73 -13.16
CA SER A 275 16.67 45.45 -13.73
C SER A 275 16.66 45.73 -15.22
N GLY A 276 16.65 47.02 -15.57
CA GLY A 276 16.91 47.56 -16.90
C GLY A 276 18.05 48.58 -16.82
#